data_AF-A0A2V9KW43-F1
#
_entry.id   AF-A0A2V9KW43-F1
#
_cell.length_a   1.000
_cell.length_b   1.000
_cell.length_c   1.000
_cell.angle_alpha   90.00
_cell.angle_beta   90.00
_cell.angle_gamma   90.00
#
_symmetry.space_group_name_H-M   'P 1'
#
loop_
_entity.id
_entity.type
_entity.pdbx_description
1 polymer ?
#
loop_
_entity_poly.entity_id
_entity_poly.type
_entity_poly.pdbx_seq_one_letter_code
_entity_poly.pdbx_strand_id
1 'polypeptide(L)'
;LFSYALLKSTAERLLVHSIERKEDEVWLRFHAQAPVDPEKLTQFLRRRRDASFRPDRVLRFRLASADGDLPAQIQNALQELQA
;
A
#
# COMPACT_ATOMS: atom_id res chain seq x y z
N LEU A 1 17.72 1.98 6.20
CA LEU A 1 17.64 0.55 6.60
C LEU A 1 16.42 0.25 7.48
N PHE A 2 16.18 1.02 8.55
CA PHE A 2 15.05 0.79 9.45
C PHE A 2 13.67 0.86 8.76
N SER A 3 13.37 1.91 8.00
CA SER A 3 12.09 2.06 7.27
C SER A 3 11.81 0.88 6.32
N TYR A 4 12.86 0.34 5.69
CA TYR A 4 12.75 -0.82 4.81
C TYR A 4 12.40 -2.10 5.57
N ALA A 5 13.01 -2.33 6.74
CA ALA A 5 12.70 -3.49 7.58
C ALA A 5 11.24 -3.43 8.10
N LEU A 6 10.77 -2.25 8.50
CA LEU A 6 9.37 -2.04 8.88
C LEU A 6 8.40 -2.30 7.73
N LEU A 7 8.70 -1.75 6.55
CA LEU A 7 7.92 -1.99 5.34
C LEU A 7 7.86 -3.49 5.02
N LYS A 8 9.00 -4.17 4.98
CA LYS A 8 9.07 -5.60 4.68
C LYS A 8 8.22 -6.42 5.65
N SER A 9 8.36 -6.19 6.95
CA SER A 9 7.58 -6.90 7.96
C SER A 9 6.07 -6.68 7.82
N THR A 10 5.65 -5.45 7.52
CA THR A 10 4.22 -5.11 7.35
C THR A 10 3.65 -5.68 6.05
N ALA A 11 4.41 -5.60 4.95
CA ALA A 11 4.07 -6.19 3.67
C ALA A 11 3.89 -7.71 3.78
N GLU A 12 4.77 -8.40 4.50
CA GLU A 12 4.67 -9.83 4.78
C GLU A 12 3.39 -10.16 5.58
N ARG A 13 3.08 -9.40 6.65
CA ARG A 13 1.84 -9.61 7.44
C ARG A 13 0.56 -9.41 6.62
N LEU A 14 0.57 -8.45 5.69
CA LEU A 14 -0.56 -8.18 4.79
C LEU A 14 -0.60 -9.10 3.57
N LEU A 15 0.33 -10.06 3.46
CA LEU A 15 0.47 -10.91 2.29
C LEU A 15 0.53 -10.10 0.98
N VAL A 16 1.36 -9.05 0.98
CA VAL A 16 1.69 -8.30 -0.23
C VAL A 16 2.62 -9.17 -1.09
N HIS A 17 2.19 -9.45 -2.31
CA HIS A 17 2.93 -10.22 -3.30
C HIS A 17 4.01 -9.39 -4.00
N SER A 18 3.68 -8.16 -4.41
CA SER A 18 4.64 -7.26 -5.06
C SER A 18 4.37 -5.81 -4.73
N ILE A 19 5.45 -5.02 -4.70
CA ILE A 19 5.45 -3.56 -4.58
C ILE A 19 6.21 -3.02 -5.78
N GLU A 20 5.52 -2.30 -6.66
CA GLU A 20 6.09 -1.68 -7.85
C GLU A 20 5.92 -0.16 -7.75
N ARG A 21 6.99 0.61 -7.98
CA ARG A 21 6.90 2.06 -8.19
C ARG A 21 6.91 2.35 -9.69
N LYS A 22 5.91 3.10 -10.17
CA LYS A 22 5.79 3.55 -11.55
C LYS A 22 5.57 5.05 -11.54
N GLU A 23 6.60 5.82 -11.92
CA GLU A 23 6.59 7.28 -11.83
C GLU A 23 6.26 7.78 -10.41
N ASP A 24 5.11 8.44 -10.23
CA ASP A 24 4.58 8.94 -8.96
C ASP A 24 3.61 7.97 -8.26
N GLU A 25 3.36 6.80 -8.86
CA GLU A 25 2.43 5.79 -8.36
C GLU A 25 3.12 4.60 -7.71
N VAL A 26 2.44 4.06 -6.69
CA VAL A 26 2.76 2.78 -6.08
C VAL A 26 1.66 1.79 -6.40
N TRP A 27 2.08 0.61 -6.82
CA TRP A 27 1.23 -0.51 -7.17
C TRP A 27 1.54 -1.66 -6.22
N LEU A 28 0.57 -2.03 -5.40
CA LEU A 28 0.65 -3.11 -4.42
C LEU A 28 -0.25 -4.25 -4.88
N ARG A 29 0.34 -5.40 -5.19
CA ARG A 29 -0.41 -6.62 -5.47
C ARG A 29 -0.52 -7.43 -4.19
N PHE A 30 -1.74 -7.78 -3.81
CA PHE A 30 -1.99 -8.62 -2.64
C PHE A 30 -2.26 -10.07 -3.05
N HIS A 31 -1.87 -11.02 -2.20
CA HIS A 31 -2.31 -12.40 -2.31
C HIS A 31 -3.83 -12.52 -2.07
N ALA A 32 -4.44 -13.62 -2.53
CA ALA A 32 -5.87 -13.84 -2.42
C ALA A 32 -6.38 -13.95 -0.96
N GLN A 33 -5.49 -14.34 -0.05
CA GLN A 33 -5.80 -14.50 1.38
C GLN A 33 -5.38 -13.28 2.22
N ALA A 34 -4.96 -12.19 1.57
CA ALA A 34 -4.50 -10.99 2.28
C ALA A 34 -5.56 -10.46 3.27
N PRO A 35 -5.19 -10.24 4.55
CA PRO A 35 -6.09 -9.77 5.58
C PRO A 35 -6.28 -8.24 5.49
N VAL A 36 -6.74 -7.75 4.34
CA VAL A 36 -7.05 -6.34 4.12
C VAL A 36 -8.45 -6.06 4.66
N ASP A 37 -8.57 -5.12 5.59
CA ASP A 37 -9.86 -4.70 6.13
C ASP A 37 -10.67 -3.93 5.06
N PRO A 38 -11.89 -4.37 4.69
CA PRO A 38 -12.71 -3.72 3.67
C PRO A 38 -13.13 -2.29 4.01
N GLU A 39 -13.38 -2.00 5.28
CA GLU A 39 -13.77 -0.66 5.73
C GLU A 39 -12.58 0.28 5.62
N LYS A 40 -11.40 -0.15 6.10
CA LYS A 40 -10.14 0.59 5.97
C LYS A 40 -9.77 0.83 4.51
N LEU A 41 -9.89 -0.17 3.67
CA LEU A 41 -9.68 -0.04 2.22
C LEU A 41 -10.64 0.99 1.62
N THR A 42 -11.91 0.95 1.97
CA THR A 42 -12.89 1.94 1.50
C THR A 42 -12.53 3.34 1.97
N GLN A 43 -12.13 3.51 3.24
CA GLN A 43 -11.67 4.80 3.78
C GLN A 43 -10.41 5.30 3.06
N PHE A 44 -9.45 4.42 2.80
CA PHE A 44 -8.23 4.72 2.06
C PHE A 44 -8.55 5.27 0.66
N LEU A 45 -9.41 4.57 -0.09
CA LEU A 45 -9.83 4.98 -1.44
C LEU A 45 -10.58 6.32 -1.41
N ARG A 46 -11.42 6.56 -0.41
CA ARG A 46 -12.15 7.84 -0.28
C ARG A 46 -11.24 9.03 0.02
N ARG A 47 -10.15 8.81 0.76
CA ARG A 47 -9.17 9.86 1.09
C ARG A 47 -8.27 10.22 -0.09
N ARG A 48 -8.10 9.31 -1.07
CA ARG A 48 -7.19 9.46 -2.21
C ARG A 48 -7.96 9.31 -3.52
N ARG A 49 -8.36 10.43 -4.14
CA ARG A 49 -9.20 10.43 -5.36
C ARG A 49 -8.60 9.66 -6.54
N ASP A 50 -7.29 9.56 -6.58
CA ASP A 50 -6.48 8.87 -7.60
C ASP A 50 -6.20 7.39 -7.26
N ALA A 51 -6.55 6.96 -6.04
CA ALA A 51 -6.39 5.59 -5.60
C ALA A 51 -7.48 4.68 -6.17
N SER A 52 -7.10 3.45 -6.49
CA SER A 52 -8.00 2.44 -7.02
C SER A 52 -7.62 1.07 -6.52
N PHE A 53 -8.61 0.25 -6.15
CA PHE A 53 -8.43 -1.16 -5.89
C PHE A 53 -9.09 -1.99 -7.00
N ARG A 54 -8.28 -2.73 -7.75
CA ARG A 54 -8.72 -3.48 -8.92
C ARG A 54 -9.11 -4.93 -8.53
N PRO A 55 -9.98 -5.62 -9.31
CA PRO A 55 -10.39 -7.00 -9.01
C PRO A 55 -9.23 -8.01 -8.97
N ASP A 56 -8.11 -7.73 -9.64
CA ASP A 56 -6.87 -8.52 -9.57
C ASP A 56 -6.06 -8.27 -8.29
N ARG A 57 -6.68 -7.66 -7.27
CA ARG A 57 -6.12 -7.32 -5.95
C ARG A 57 -4.90 -6.41 -6.03
N VAL A 58 -4.95 -5.48 -6.98
CA VAL A 58 -3.95 -4.43 -7.09
C VAL A 58 -4.51 -3.14 -6.50
N LEU A 59 -3.88 -2.66 -5.43
CA LEU A 59 -4.07 -1.29 -4.92
C LEU A 59 -3.08 -0.37 -5.61
N ARG A 60 -3.59 0.69 -6.21
CA ARG A 60 -2.80 1.75 -6.83
C ARG A 60 -3.10 3.06 -6.14
N PHE A 61 -2.08 3.88 -5.90
CA PHE A 61 -2.22 5.25 -5.37
C PHE A 61 -0.96 6.06 -5.67
N ARG A 62 -1.06 7.40 -5.71
CA ARG A 62 0.12 8.28 -5.78
C ARG A 62 0.72 8.52 -4.39
N LEU A 63 2.03 8.71 -4.38
CA LEU A 63 2.76 9.14 -3.21
C LEU A 63 2.46 10.61 -2.90
N ALA A 64 2.49 10.98 -1.62
CA ALA A 64 2.23 12.35 -1.19
C ALA A 64 3.36 13.30 -1.61
N SER A 65 4.60 12.80 -1.71
CA SER A 65 5.76 13.55 -2.19
C SER A 65 6.75 12.64 -2.90
N ALA A 66 7.27 13.10 -4.04
CA ALA A 66 8.27 12.39 -4.83
C ALA A 66 9.65 12.32 -4.14
N ASP A 67 9.96 13.27 -3.25
CA ASP A 67 11.27 13.44 -2.62
C ASP A 67 11.36 12.83 -1.20
N GLY A 68 10.28 12.22 -0.69
CA GLY A 68 10.24 11.65 0.65
C GLY A 68 10.85 10.24 0.78
N ASP A 69 11.01 9.76 2.02
CA ASP A 69 11.41 8.36 2.30
C ASP A 69 10.35 7.38 1.77
N LEU A 70 10.59 6.85 0.58
CA LEU A 70 9.65 5.98 -0.14
C LEU A 70 9.21 4.77 0.70
N PRO A 71 10.11 3.95 1.30
CA PRO A 71 9.72 2.90 2.21
C PRO A 71 8.78 3.35 3.34
N ALA A 72 9.04 4.50 3.95
CA ALA A 72 8.19 5.03 5.02
C ALA A 72 6.81 5.46 4.51
N GLN A 73 6.73 6.08 3.33
CA GLN A 73 5.46 6.47 2.72
C GLN A 73 4.58 5.25 2.40
N ILE A 74 5.18 4.19 1.84
CA ILE A 74 4.46 2.94 1.55
C ILE A 74 4.05 2.24 2.85
N GLN A 75 4.92 2.24 3.86
CA GLN A 75 4.61 1.69 5.18
C GLN A 75 3.38 2.36 5.80
N ASN A 76 3.31 3.69 5.76
CA ASN A 76 2.16 4.44 6.27
C ASN A 76 0.88 4.06 5.52
N ALA A 77 0.96 3.94 4.20
CA ALA A 77 -0.17 3.50 3.38
C ALA A 77 -0.63 2.07 3.72
N LEU A 78 0.28 1.14 3.97
CA LEU A 78 -0.04 -0.22 4.38
C LEU A 78 -0.65 -0.29 5.79
N GLN A 79 -0.18 0.53 6.73
CA GLN A 79 -0.74 0.62 8.08
C GLN A 79 -2.19 1.10 8.07
N GLU A 80 -2.55 2.01 7.16
CA GLU A 80 -3.94 2.46 7.01
C GLU A 80 -4.90 1.33 6.61
N LEU A 81 -4.40 0.25 6.00
CA LEU A 81 -5.19 -0.91 5.60
C LEU A 81 -5.32 -1.97 6.70
N GLN A 82 -4.57 -1.81 7.80
CA GLN A 82 -4.61 -2.69 8.96
C GLN A 82 -5.71 -2.21 9.93
N ALA A 83 -6.33 -3.18 10.62
CA ALA A 83 -7.27 -2.93 11.71
C ALA A 83 -6.53 -2.39 12.94
#